data_AF-A0A212FGR5-F1
#
_entry.id   AF-A0A212FGR5-F1
#
_cell.length_a   1.000
_cell.length_b   1.000
_cell.length_c   1.000
_cell.angle_alpha   90.00
_cell.angle_beta   90.00
_cell.angle_gamma   90.00
#
_symmetry.space_group_name_H-M   'P 1'
#
loop_
_entity.id
_entity.type
_entity.pdbx_description
1 polymer ?
#
loop_
_entity_poly.entity_id
_entity_poly.type
_entity_poly.pdbx_seq_one_letter_code
_entity_poly.pdbx_strand_id
1 'polypeptide(L)'
;MNPKTVQERLDELVNLKEFQVLASNPRVLYMVVHKRKMLNRITKIQAAKKQCYSLNHLVSSNKIFNTYINSFGNKICSRDVAVLICSSLHCPHVTNKSVLDKLRRHKYWLHTALHVVNENLLLLKKSFSDLVIYNNCQIVLYPVNEIQQYIDLLLRFRENGKIPKHSRIEDSSFNNLECAKLTDDQILSLVLYEIEKKHHFSGDGIWNKLDGGKIGSTMNHRLKQNYAS
;
A
#
# COMPACT_ATOMS: atom_id res chain seq x y z
N MET A 1 -11.79 -8.23 -33.33
CA MET A 1 -10.61 -9.00 -32.86
C MET A 1 -10.99 -10.46 -32.90
N ASN A 2 -10.17 -11.33 -33.49
CA ASN A 2 -10.46 -12.77 -33.57
C ASN A 2 -10.40 -13.39 -32.15
N PRO A 3 -11.31 -14.31 -31.77
CA PRO A 3 -11.25 -15.06 -30.51
C PRO A 3 -9.89 -15.67 -30.19
N LYS A 4 -9.19 -16.25 -31.18
CA LYS A 4 -7.83 -16.79 -30.99
C LYS A 4 -6.84 -15.73 -30.52
N THR A 5 -6.89 -14.55 -31.12
CA THR A 5 -6.06 -13.41 -30.71
C THR A 5 -6.39 -12.91 -29.30
N VAL A 6 -7.66 -13.03 -28.87
CA VAL A 6 -8.04 -12.69 -27.49
C VAL A 6 -7.41 -13.67 -26.51
N GLN A 7 -7.50 -14.97 -26.80
CA GLN A 7 -6.94 -16.05 -25.99
C GLN A 7 -5.42 -15.93 -25.86
N GLU A 8 -4.69 -15.85 -26.98
CA GLU A 8 -3.23 -15.69 -26.99
C GLU A 8 -2.78 -14.48 -26.14
N ARG A 9 -3.48 -13.35 -26.30
CA ARG A 9 -3.16 -12.15 -25.51
C ARG A 9 -3.49 -12.33 -24.03
N LEU A 10 -4.53 -13.05 -23.69
CA LEU A 10 -4.89 -13.30 -22.30
C LEU A 10 -3.82 -14.18 -21.64
N ASP A 11 -3.41 -15.26 -22.29
CA ASP A 11 -2.40 -16.20 -21.81
C ASP A 11 -1.06 -15.49 -21.55
N GLU A 12 -0.67 -14.57 -22.42
CA GLU A 12 0.54 -13.76 -22.21
C GLU A 12 0.38 -12.76 -21.04
N LEU A 13 -0.79 -12.12 -20.92
CA LEU A 13 -1.01 -11.07 -19.93
C LEU A 13 -1.15 -11.60 -18.51
N VAL A 14 -1.70 -12.81 -18.31
CA VAL A 14 -1.90 -13.43 -16.98
C VAL A 14 -0.59 -13.55 -16.18
N ASN A 15 0.55 -13.65 -16.87
CA ASN A 15 1.87 -13.73 -16.25
C ASN A 15 2.44 -12.36 -15.83
N LEU A 16 1.83 -11.25 -16.26
CA LEU A 16 2.28 -9.91 -15.86
C LEU A 16 1.77 -9.58 -14.46
N LYS A 17 2.67 -9.13 -13.58
CA LYS A 17 2.33 -8.68 -12.22
C LYS A 17 1.26 -7.59 -12.23
N GLU A 18 1.34 -6.67 -13.19
CA GLU A 18 0.37 -5.60 -13.39
C GLU A 18 -1.02 -6.14 -13.68
N PHE A 19 -1.11 -7.18 -14.50
CA PHE A 19 -2.37 -7.82 -14.83
C PHE A 19 -2.94 -8.57 -13.62
N GLN A 20 -2.11 -9.27 -12.86
CA GLN A 20 -2.52 -9.99 -11.65
C GLN A 20 -3.13 -9.04 -10.61
N VAL A 21 -2.49 -7.90 -10.35
CA VAL A 21 -3.00 -6.88 -9.43
C VAL A 21 -4.29 -6.23 -9.94
N LEU A 22 -4.43 -6.09 -11.26
CA LEU A 22 -5.59 -5.45 -11.88
C LEU A 22 -6.67 -6.44 -12.33
N ALA A 23 -6.50 -7.74 -12.10
CA ALA A 23 -7.38 -8.79 -12.61
C ALA A 23 -8.84 -8.62 -12.15
N SER A 24 -9.01 -8.07 -10.95
CA SER A 24 -10.32 -7.79 -10.36
C SER A 24 -10.97 -6.50 -10.87
N ASN A 25 -10.28 -5.72 -11.70
CA ASN A 25 -10.84 -4.50 -12.29
C ASN A 25 -11.75 -4.87 -13.47
N PRO A 26 -13.01 -4.40 -13.51
CA PRO A 26 -13.93 -4.72 -14.61
C PRO A 26 -13.41 -4.23 -15.98
N ARG A 27 -12.48 -3.25 -15.98
CA ARG A 27 -11.85 -2.73 -17.19
C ARG A 27 -10.55 -3.48 -17.56
N VAL A 28 -10.17 -4.55 -16.87
CA VAL A 28 -8.90 -5.26 -17.13
C VAL A 28 -8.80 -5.76 -18.58
N LEU A 29 -9.93 -6.11 -19.21
CA LEU A 29 -9.99 -6.54 -20.61
C LEU A 29 -9.53 -5.45 -21.60
N TYR A 30 -9.53 -4.17 -21.22
CA TYR A 30 -8.91 -3.13 -22.05
C TYR A 30 -7.40 -3.34 -22.23
N MET A 31 -6.73 -4.04 -21.30
CA MET A 31 -5.32 -4.44 -21.48
C MET A 31 -5.17 -5.46 -22.61
N VAL A 32 -6.14 -6.36 -22.78
CA VAL A 32 -6.17 -7.33 -23.89
C VAL A 32 -6.36 -6.58 -25.22
N VAL A 33 -7.32 -5.66 -25.26
CA VAL A 33 -7.61 -4.86 -26.46
C VAL A 33 -6.39 -4.00 -26.85
N HIS A 34 -5.75 -3.35 -25.88
CA HIS A 34 -4.67 -2.39 -26.07
C HIS A 34 -3.27 -2.93 -25.73
N LYS A 35 -3.05 -4.25 -25.78
CA LYS A 35 -1.80 -4.93 -25.37
C LYS A 35 -0.52 -4.19 -25.78
N ARG A 36 -0.33 -3.92 -27.08
CA ARG A 36 0.86 -3.23 -27.59
C ARG A 36 1.06 -1.84 -26.98
N LYS A 37 -0.01 -1.05 -26.85
CA LYS A 37 0.05 0.28 -26.23
C LYS A 37 0.42 0.17 -24.75
N MET A 38 -0.19 -0.78 -24.05
CA MET A 38 0.05 -1.01 -22.64
C MET A 38 1.50 -1.44 -22.36
N LEU A 39 2.05 -2.41 -23.10
CA LEU A 39 3.43 -2.87 -22.93
C LEU A 39 4.43 -1.73 -23.15
N ASN A 40 4.27 -0.95 -24.22
CA ASN A 40 5.11 0.23 -24.47
C ASN A 40 5.04 1.26 -23.33
N ARG A 41 3.90 1.38 -22.65
CA ARG A 41 3.73 2.28 -21.51
C ARG A 41 4.37 1.73 -20.25
N ILE A 42 4.29 0.42 -19.98
CA ILE A 42 5.01 -0.22 -18.88
C ILE A 42 6.51 0.07 -19.02
N THR A 43 7.10 -0.14 -20.20
CA THR A 43 8.52 0.15 -20.44
C THR A 43 8.87 1.60 -20.15
N LYS A 44 8.04 2.56 -20.56
CA LYS A 44 8.25 4.00 -20.28
C LYS A 44 8.13 4.34 -18.79
N ILE A 45 7.17 3.74 -18.10
CA ILE A 45 6.96 3.91 -16.65
C ILE A 45 8.19 3.39 -15.89
N GLN A 46 8.69 2.21 -16.25
CA GLN A 46 9.88 1.60 -15.67
C GLN A 46 11.13 2.45 -15.91
N ALA A 47 11.32 2.94 -17.15
CA ALA A 47 12.43 3.84 -17.48
C ALA A 47 12.39 5.15 -16.68
N ALA A 48 11.18 5.68 -16.44
CA ALA A 48 10.96 6.87 -15.59
C ALA A 48 10.99 6.57 -14.07
N LYS A 49 11.22 5.31 -13.67
CA LYS A 49 11.21 4.83 -12.28
C LYS A 49 9.93 5.19 -11.50
N LYS A 50 8.80 5.30 -12.20
CA LYS A 50 7.50 5.57 -11.56
C LYS A 50 6.92 4.29 -10.97
N GLN A 51 6.72 4.27 -9.66
CA GLN A 51 6.17 3.10 -8.95
C GLN A 51 4.64 3.13 -8.87
N CYS A 52 4.04 4.32 -8.84
CA CYS A 52 2.61 4.49 -8.69
C CYS A 52 1.94 4.69 -10.04
N TYR A 53 1.35 3.63 -10.58
CA TYR A 53 0.46 3.68 -11.74
C TYR A 53 -0.75 2.76 -11.56
N SER A 54 -1.70 2.89 -12.47
CA SER A 54 -2.99 2.21 -12.42
C SER A 54 -3.41 1.82 -13.83
N LEU A 55 -4.46 0.99 -13.95
CA LEU A 55 -5.01 0.60 -15.25
C LEU A 55 -5.29 1.82 -16.13
N ASN A 56 -5.81 2.90 -15.53
CA ASN A 56 -6.10 4.13 -16.26
C ASN A 56 -4.85 4.70 -16.98
N HIS A 57 -3.67 4.65 -16.36
CA HIS A 57 -2.44 5.12 -17.01
C HIS A 57 -2.03 4.21 -18.18
N LEU A 58 -2.29 2.90 -18.07
CA LEU A 58 -1.93 1.92 -19.09
C LEU A 58 -2.81 2.00 -20.34
N VAL A 59 -4.11 2.29 -20.19
CA VAL A 59 -5.08 2.22 -21.31
C VAL A 59 -5.62 3.57 -21.79
N SER A 60 -5.36 4.67 -21.08
CA SER A 60 -5.87 6.02 -21.42
C SER A 60 -5.37 6.59 -22.76
N SER A 61 -5.85 7.79 -23.13
CA SER A 61 -5.32 8.55 -24.26
C SER A 61 -3.83 8.92 -24.07
N ASN A 62 -3.14 9.26 -25.17
CA ASN A 62 -1.74 9.67 -25.09
C ASN A 62 -1.56 10.98 -24.32
N LYS A 63 -2.54 11.90 -24.40
CA LYS A 63 -2.54 13.14 -23.61
C LYS A 63 -2.48 12.85 -22.11
N ILE A 64 -3.39 12.00 -21.61
CA ILE A 64 -3.46 11.64 -20.19
C ILE A 64 -2.17 10.93 -19.74
N PHE A 65 -1.67 9.98 -20.53
CA PHE A 65 -0.44 9.27 -20.21
C PHE A 65 0.79 10.19 -20.20
N ASN A 66 0.91 11.10 -21.17
CA ASN A 66 2.04 12.02 -21.23
C ASN A 66 1.99 13.04 -20.09
N THR A 67 0.80 13.52 -19.70
CA THR A 67 0.64 14.33 -18.50
C THR A 67 1.09 13.57 -17.26
N TYR A 68 0.69 12.31 -17.12
CA TYR A 68 1.11 11.46 -16.00
C TYR A 68 2.62 11.20 -15.99
N ILE A 69 3.24 10.83 -17.12
CA ILE A 69 4.67 10.47 -17.12
C ILE A 69 5.55 11.69 -16.83
N ASN A 70 5.12 12.87 -17.27
CA ASN A 70 5.84 14.13 -17.06
C ASN A 70 5.51 14.82 -15.73
N SER A 71 4.48 14.39 -15.00
CA SER A 71 4.11 15.03 -13.73
C SER A 71 5.13 14.70 -12.64
N PHE A 72 5.50 15.70 -11.83
CA PHE A 72 6.18 15.48 -10.57
C PHE A 72 5.19 14.84 -9.57
N GLY A 73 5.43 13.57 -9.24
CA GLY A 73 4.61 12.83 -8.29
C GLY A 73 4.12 11.47 -8.81
N ASN A 74 3.92 10.60 -7.83
CA ASN A 74 3.55 9.20 -7.96
C ASN A 74 2.09 9.02 -7.50
N LYS A 75 1.12 9.58 -8.24
CA LYS A 75 -0.30 9.42 -7.90
C LYS A 75 -0.95 8.32 -8.73
N ILE A 76 -1.70 7.42 -8.08
CA ILE A 76 -2.55 6.43 -8.75
C ILE A 76 -3.99 6.91 -8.92
N CYS A 77 -4.75 6.20 -9.75
CA CYS A 77 -6.18 6.46 -9.90
C CYS A 77 -6.92 5.95 -8.66
N SER A 78 -7.65 6.85 -7.98
CA SER A 78 -8.45 6.55 -6.79
C SER A 78 -9.40 5.37 -6.99
N ARG A 79 -10.06 5.32 -8.15
CA ARG A 79 -11.03 4.27 -8.48
C ARG A 79 -10.36 2.89 -8.53
N ASP A 80 -9.14 2.80 -9.05
CA ASP A 80 -8.48 1.50 -9.20
C ASP A 80 -8.03 0.94 -7.83
N VAL A 81 -7.66 1.80 -6.86
CA VAL A 81 -7.41 1.39 -5.45
C VAL A 81 -8.68 0.87 -4.79
N ALA A 82 -9.76 1.63 -4.92
CA ALA A 82 -11.04 1.28 -4.30
C ALA A 82 -11.55 -0.06 -4.85
N VAL A 83 -11.47 -0.24 -6.17
CA VAL A 83 -11.85 -1.49 -6.83
C VAL A 83 -10.99 -2.65 -6.32
N LEU A 84 -9.68 -2.48 -6.19
CA LEU A 84 -8.77 -3.52 -5.67
C LEU A 84 -9.14 -3.93 -4.24
N ILE A 85 -9.38 -2.97 -3.35
CA ILE A 85 -9.75 -3.26 -1.95
C ILE A 85 -11.14 -3.92 -1.90
N CYS A 86 -12.14 -3.35 -2.57
CA CYS A 86 -13.50 -3.89 -2.55
C CYS A 86 -13.57 -5.30 -3.12
N SER A 87 -12.87 -5.59 -4.21
CA SER A 87 -12.88 -6.93 -4.82
C SER A 87 -12.10 -7.95 -4.00
N SER A 88 -11.19 -7.50 -3.14
CA SER A 88 -10.41 -8.37 -2.26
C SER A 88 -11.14 -8.72 -0.95
N LEU A 89 -12.17 -7.96 -0.58
CA LEU A 89 -12.89 -8.10 0.69
C LEU A 89 -14.35 -8.50 0.43
N HIS A 90 -14.78 -9.66 0.95
CA HIS A 90 -16.12 -10.20 0.77
C HIS A 90 -17.09 -9.67 1.84
N CYS A 91 -17.37 -8.36 1.78
CA CYS A 91 -18.23 -7.69 2.75
C CYS A 91 -19.46 -7.07 2.06
N PRO A 92 -20.70 -7.48 2.40
CA PRO A 92 -21.92 -7.05 1.69
C PRO A 92 -22.16 -5.54 1.62
N HIS A 93 -21.66 -4.78 2.60
CA HIS A 93 -21.88 -3.34 2.72
C HIS A 93 -20.70 -2.49 2.22
N VAL A 94 -19.63 -3.13 1.74
CA VAL A 94 -18.43 -2.42 1.28
C VAL A 94 -18.62 -1.97 -0.15
N THR A 95 -18.52 -0.67 -0.36
CA THR A 95 -18.63 -0.06 -1.69
C THR A 95 -17.35 0.71 -2.02
N ASN A 96 -17.10 0.94 -3.31
CA ASN A 96 -15.98 1.79 -3.74
C ASN A 96 -16.03 3.18 -3.06
N LYS A 97 -17.23 3.72 -2.84
CA LYS A 97 -17.41 5.01 -2.16
C LYS A 97 -16.98 4.94 -0.70
N SER A 98 -17.45 3.92 0.04
CA SER A 98 -17.14 3.80 1.47
C SER A 98 -15.66 3.53 1.74
N VAL A 99 -14.99 2.76 0.89
CA VAL A 99 -13.52 2.60 0.93
C VAL A 99 -12.82 3.93 0.68
N LEU A 100 -13.21 4.68 -0.35
CA LEU A 100 -12.60 5.98 -0.64
C LEU A 100 -12.78 6.97 0.51
N ASP A 101 -13.95 6.99 1.15
CA ASP A 101 -14.23 7.88 2.28
C ASP A 101 -13.37 7.56 3.51
N LYS A 102 -12.99 6.29 3.70
CA LYS A 102 -12.00 5.89 4.72
C LYS A 102 -10.57 6.29 4.33
N LEU A 103 -10.17 6.01 3.09
CA LEU A 103 -8.81 6.29 2.61
C LEU A 103 -8.48 7.79 2.58
N ARG A 104 -9.43 8.64 2.20
CA ARG A 104 -9.24 10.11 2.09
C ARG A 104 -8.79 10.79 3.37
N ARG A 105 -9.02 10.18 4.53
CA ARG A 105 -8.55 10.71 5.82
C ARG A 105 -7.02 10.66 5.94
N HIS A 106 -6.35 9.86 5.12
CA HIS A 106 -4.90 9.73 5.09
C HIS A 106 -4.30 10.63 4.00
N LYS A 107 -3.38 11.54 4.34
CA LYS A 107 -2.78 12.55 3.43
C LYS A 107 -2.23 11.95 2.13
N TYR A 108 -1.58 10.78 2.22
CA TYR A 108 -0.86 10.13 1.12
C TYR A 108 -1.61 8.95 0.47
N TRP A 109 -2.93 8.87 0.59
CA TRP A 109 -3.72 7.72 0.13
C TRP A 109 -3.67 7.40 -1.38
N LEU A 110 -3.18 8.32 -2.21
CA LEU A 110 -2.94 8.10 -3.65
C LEU A 110 -1.47 7.86 -4.01
N HIS A 111 -0.58 7.82 -3.03
CA HIS A 111 0.87 7.73 -3.21
C HIS A 111 1.44 6.34 -2.88
N THR A 112 0.57 5.35 -2.70
CA THR A 112 0.97 3.96 -2.49
C THR A 112 0.73 3.18 -3.77
N ALA A 113 1.72 2.40 -4.23
CA ALA A 113 1.59 1.61 -5.44
C ALA A 113 0.55 0.48 -5.27
N LEU A 114 -0.18 0.14 -6.34
CA LEU A 114 -1.24 -0.88 -6.27
C LEU A 114 -0.72 -2.27 -5.86
N HIS A 115 0.50 -2.64 -6.25
CA HIS A 115 1.09 -3.92 -5.85
C HIS A 115 1.33 -3.97 -4.33
N VAL A 116 1.75 -2.87 -3.70
CA VAL A 116 1.91 -2.78 -2.24
C VAL A 116 0.56 -2.94 -1.54
N VAL A 117 -0.48 -2.28 -2.05
CA VAL A 117 -1.85 -2.45 -1.52
C VAL A 117 -2.29 -3.91 -1.61
N ASN A 118 -2.05 -4.56 -2.76
CA ASN A 118 -2.38 -5.97 -2.95
C ASN A 118 -1.59 -6.90 -2.00
N GLU A 119 -0.28 -6.70 -1.87
CA GLU A 119 0.58 -7.46 -0.95
C GLU A 119 0.11 -7.31 0.50
N ASN A 120 -0.24 -6.09 0.93
CA ASN A 120 -0.78 -5.84 2.26
C ASN A 120 -2.12 -6.53 2.48
N LEU A 121 -3.03 -6.50 1.50
CA LEU A 121 -4.30 -7.23 1.59
C LEU A 121 -4.06 -8.74 1.76
N LEU A 122 -3.16 -9.32 0.97
CA LEU A 122 -2.79 -10.74 1.08
C LEU A 122 -2.15 -11.07 2.43
N LEU A 123 -1.30 -10.19 2.97
CA LEU A 123 -0.70 -10.33 4.29
C LEU A 123 -1.77 -10.33 5.39
N LEU A 124 -2.65 -9.33 5.40
CA LEU A 124 -3.66 -9.15 6.45
C LEU A 124 -4.68 -10.28 6.47
N LYS A 125 -5.07 -10.80 5.30
CA LYS A 125 -6.04 -11.91 5.19
C LYS A 125 -5.55 -13.23 5.78
N LYS A 126 -4.26 -13.34 6.13
CA LYS A 126 -3.72 -14.51 6.84
C LYS A 126 -4.18 -14.57 8.30
N SER A 127 -4.47 -13.43 8.91
CA SER A 127 -4.69 -13.33 10.37
C SER A 127 -5.95 -12.56 10.75
N PHE A 128 -6.59 -11.86 9.82
CA PHE A 128 -7.72 -10.96 10.10
C PHE A 128 -8.89 -11.18 9.14
N SER A 129 -10.11 -10.99 9.65
CA SER A 129 -11.32 -11.07 8.82
C SER A 129 -11.43 -9.89 7.86
N ASP A 130 -12.14 -10.08 6.75
CA ASP A 130 -12.35 -9.05 5.73
C ASP A 130 -13.03 -7.78 6.31
N LEU A 131 -13.89 -7.93 7.33
CA LEU A 131 -14.55 -6.81 8.01
C LEU A 131 -13.55 -5.99 8.84
N VAL A 132 -12.68 -6.65 9.59
CA VAL A 132 -11.62 -5.98 10.38
C VAL A 132 -10.65 -5.23 9.46
N ILE A 133 -10.27 -5.85 8.34
CA ILE A 133 -9.41 -5.22 7.33
C ILE A 133 -10.10 -3.99 6.73
N TYR A 134 -11.39 -4.09 6.40
CA TYR A 134 -12.16 -2.95 5.91
C TYR A 134 -12.25 -1.81 6.93
N ASN A 135 -12.48 -2.14 8.21
CA ASN A 135 -12.55 -1.14 9.27
C ASN A 135 -11.26 -0.33 9.38
N ASN A 136 -10.12 -1.01 9.20
CA ASN A 136 -8.76 -0.48 9.31
C ASN A 136 -8.06 -0.28 7.96
N CYS A 137 -8.81 -0.10 6.87
CA CYS A 137 -8.27 -0.21 5.51
C CYS A 137 -7.17 0.79 5.13
N GLN A 138 -6.91 1.82 5.94
CA GLN A 138 -5.76 2.71 5.75
C GLN A 138 -4.43 2.00 5.92
N ILE A 139 -4.39 0.91 6.71
CA ILE A 139 -3.18 0.12 6.95
C ILE A 139 -2.55 -0.41 5.66
N VAL A 140 -3.35 -0.67 4.61
CA VAL A 140 -2.85 -1.15 3.32
C VAL A 140 -1.97 -0.14 2.58
N LEU A 141 -1.94 1.12 3.03
CA LEU A 141 -1.15 2.19 2.43
C LEU A 141 0.31 2.21 2.91
N TYR A 142 0.65 1.46 3.95
CA TYR A 142 1.95 1.50 4.62
C TYR A 142 2.91 0.42 4.08
N PRO A 143 4.22 0.53 4.33
CA PRO A 143 5.18 -0.49 3.92
C PRO A 143 4.89 -1.87 4.53
N VAL A 144 4.86 -2.90 3.69
CA VAL A 144 4.54 -4.30 4.08
C VAL A 144 5.38 -4.78 5.27
N ASN A 145 6.68 -4.47 5.26
CA ASN A 145 7.60 -4.91 6.31
C ASN A 145 7.28 -4.29 7.69
N GLU A 146 6.88 -3.02 7.74
CA GLU A 146 6.51 -2.35 8.99
C GLU A 146 5.19 -2.93 9.53
N ILE A 147 4.21 -3.13 8.65
CA ILE A 147 2.92 -3.75 9.00
C ILE A 147 3.16 -5.14 9.58
N GLN A 148 3.92 -5.98 8.87
CA GLN A 148 4.20 -7.35 9.30
C GLN A 148 4.92 -7.39 10.65
N GLN A 149 5.96 -6.57 10.82
CA GLN A 149 6.73 -6.51 12.07
C GLN A 149 5.82 -6.24 13.28
N TYR A 150 4.91 -5.27 13.16
CA TYR A 150 4.03 -4.90 14.27
C TYR A 150 2.86 -5.87 14.48
N ILE A 151 2.33 -6.47 13.41
CA ILE A 151 1.34 -7.56 13.52
C ILE A 151 1.95 -8.71 14.31
N ASP A 152 3.12 -9.20 13.91
CA ASP A 152 3.78 -10.34 14.56
C ASP A 152 4.08 -10.04 16.04
N LEU A 153 4.49 -8.80 16.33
CA LEU A 153 4.76 -8.37 17.69
C LEU A 153 3.50 -8.35 18.57
N LEU A 154 2.43 -7.71 18.11
CA LEU A 154 1.20 -7.55 18.87
C LEU A 154 0.42 -8.87 19.02
N LEU A 155 0.44 -9.73 17.99
CA LEU A 155 -0.15 -11.07 18.09
C LEU A 155 0.58 -11.93 19.13
N ARG A 156 1.92 -11.91 19.15
CA ARG A 156 2.70 -12.59 20.20
C ARG A 156 2.41 -12.05 21.59
N PHE A 157 2.15 -10.75 21.74
CA PHE A 157 1.78 -10.18 23.03
C PHE A 157 0.40 -10.63 23.49
N ARG A 158 -0.56 -10.75 22.56
CA ARG A 158 -1.88 -11.29 22.84
C ARG A 158 -1.79 -12.75 23.30
N GLU A 159 -1.00 -13.58 22.62
CA GLU A 159 -0.81 -14.99 22.97
C GLU A 159 -0.13 -15.18 24.34
N ASN A 160 0.91 -14.39 24.63
CA ASN A 160 1.69 -14.53 25.87
C ASN A 160 1.09 -13.74 27.05
N GLY A 161 0.10 -12.89 26.81
CA GLY A 161 -0.59 -12.06 27.81
C GLY A 161 0.27 -11.00 28.49
N LYS A 162 1.52 -10.79 28.06
CA LYS A 162 2.46 -9.84 28.64
C LYS A 162 3.35 -9.20 27.57
N ILE A 163 3.73 -7.95 27.80
CA ILE A 163 4.75 -7.25 27.02
C ILE A 163 6.13 -7.65 27.57
N PRO A 164 7.06 -8.16 26.75
CA PRO A 164 8.42 -8.42 27.18
C PRO A 164 9.09 -7.14 27.68
N LYS A 165 9.79 -7.22 28.82
CA LYS A 165 10.48 -6.09 29.49
C LYS A 165 11.54 -5.37 28.63
N HIS A 166 11.87 -5.88 27.45
CA HIS A 166 12.84 -5.33 26.49
C HIS A 166 12.27 -5.17 25.08
N SER A 167 10.94 -5.07 24.96
CA SER A 167 10.32 -4.89 23.65
C SER A 167 10.58 -3.47 23.16
N ARG A 168 10.72 -3.30 21.84
CA ARG A 168 10.84 -1.97 21.18
C ARG A 168 9.67 -1.02 21.48
N ILE A 169 8.62 -1.52 22.12
CA ILE A 169 7.48 -0.79 22.67
C ILE A 169 7.80 -0.51 24.16
N GLU A 170 8.87 0.21 24.42
CA GLU A 170 9.31 0.61 25.77
C GLU A 170 8.67 1.95 26.20
N ASP A 171 7.52 2.30 25.61
CA ASP A 171 6.76 3.44 26.09
C ASP A 171 5.80 3.01 27.19
N SER A 172 5.80 3.79 28.27
CA SER A 172 4.93 3.68 29.45
C SER A 172 3.42 3.62 29.14
N SER A 173 3.00 3.88 27.90
CA SER A 173 1.61 3.80 27.42
C SER A 173 0.99 2.40 27.50
N PHE A 174 1.79 1.33 27.51
CA PHE A 174 1.26 -0.03 27.42
C PHE A 174 1.34 -0.83 28.73
N ASN A 175 1.88 -0.26 29.81
CA ASN A 175 2.07 -0.96 31.08
C ASN A 175 0.76 -1.49 31.71
N ASN A 176 -0.38 -0.89 31.34
CA ASN A 176 -1.71 -1.28 31.82
C ASN A 176 -2.56 -1.95 30.73
N LEU A 177 -2.00 -2.23 29.55
CA LEU A 177 -2.76 -2.84 28.46
C LEU A 177 -2.89 -4.34 28.67
N GLU A 178 -4.13 -4.83 28.81
CA GLU A 178 -4.40 -6.26 28.85
C GLU A 178 -4.31 -6.87 27.43
N CYS A 179 -3.08 -7.14 26.98
CA CYS A 179 -2.82 -7.62 25.62
C CYS A 179 -3.63 -8.87 25.23
N ALA A 180 -3.89 -9.77 26.18
CA ALA A 180 -4.68 -10.97 25.97
C ALA A 180 -6.15 -10.69 25.56
N LYS A 181 -6.69 -9.51 25.89
CA LYS A 181 -8.08 -9.12 25.59
C LYS A 181 -8.22 -8.28 24.32
N LEU A 182 -7.12 -8.02 23.60
CA LEU A 182 -7.16 -7.19 22.40
C LEU A 182 -7.93 -7.88 21.27
N THR A 183 -8.95 -7.19 20.76
CA THR A 183 -9.65 -7.59 19.55
C THR A 183 -8.78 -7.35 18.32
N ASP A 184 -9.10 -8.04 17.23
CA ASP A 184 -8.39 -7.88 15.96
C ASP A 184 -8.45 -6.43 15.42
N ASP A 185 -9.58 -5.74 15.59
CA ASP A 185 -9.71 -4.31 15.25
C ASP A 185 -8.74 -3.45 16.07
N GLN A 186 -8.63 -3.72 17.38
CA GLN A 186 -7.70 -3.01 18.25
C GLN A 186 -6.25 -3.29 17.87
N ILE A 187 -5.91 -4.53 17.50
CA ILE A 187 -4.57 -4.87 17.03
C ILE A 187 -4.22 -4.07 15.78
N LEU A 188 -5.07 -4.05 14.74
CA LEU A 188 -4.76 -3.29 13.53
C LEU A 188 -4.70 -1.78 13.78
N SER A 189 -5.53 -1.26 14.66
CA SER A 189 -5.46 0.14 15.10
C SER A 189 -4.13 0.45 15.81
N LEU A 190 -3.64 -0.46 16.65
CA LEU A 190 -2.35 -0.32 17.34
C LEU A 190 -1.17 -0.45 16.37
N VAL A 191 -1.25 -1.31 15.36
CA VAL A 191 -0.23 -1.37 14.29
C VAL A 191 -0.11 -0.01 13.60
N LEU A 192 -1.23 0.59 13.20
CA LEU A 192 -1.24 1.92 12.61
C LEU A 192 -0.62 2.97 13.54
N TYR A 193 -1.04 2.98 14.81
CA TYR A 193 -0.51 3.88 15.82
C TYR A 193 1.01 3.77 15.96
N GLU A 194 1.54 2.56 16.10
CA GLU A 194 2.98 2.34 16.29
C GLU A 194 3.81 2.75 15.07
N ILE A 195 3.27 2.53 13.86
CA ILE A 195 3.92 2.99 12.63
C ILE A 195 3.94 4.52 12.58
N GLU A 196 2.81 5.19 12.83
CA GLU A 196 2.72 6.65 12.74
C GLU A 196 3.48 7.39 13.84
N LYS A 197 3.51 6.81 15.04
CA LYS A 197 4.21 7.34 16.21
C LYS A 197 5.69 7.54 15.96
N LYS A 198 6.37 6.59 15.28
CA LYS A 198 7.77 6.73 14.84
C LYS A 198 8.04 7.97 13.99
N HIS A 199 6.99 8.53 13.40
CA HIS A 199 7.05 9.67 12.49
C HIS A 199 6.27 10.88 13.03
N HIS A 200 6.04 10.94 14.34
CA HIS A 200 5.34 12.03 15.02
C HIS A 200 3.97 12.34 14.43
N PHE A 201 3.28 11.31 13.88
CA PHE A 201 1.99 11.45 13.21
C PHE A 201 1.97 12.47 12.04
N SER A 202 3.15 12.88 11.56
CA SER A 202 3.28 13.77 10.40
C SER A 202 3.00 13.05 9.08
N GLY A 203 3.12 11.72 9.08
CA GLY A 203 3.08 10.87 7.89
C GLY A 203 4.34 11.01 7.02
N ASP A 204 4.89 12.21 6.86
CA ASP A 204 5.93 12.55 5.88
C ASP A 204 7.16 11.62 5.91
N GLY A 205 7.59 11.14 7.09
CA GLY A 205 8.78 10.28 7.21
C GLY A 205 8.64 8.86 6.63
N ILE A 206 7.41 8.37 6.39
CA ILE A 206 7.16 7.03 5.81
C ILE A 206 7.20 7.11 4.28
N TRP A 207 6.48 8.07 3.69
CA TRP A 207 6.35 8.20 2.24
C TRP A 207 7.54 8.89 1.57
N ASN A 208 8.31 9.74 2.28
CA ASN A 208 9.54 10.33 1.72
C ASN A 208 10.62 9.29 1.38
N LYS A 209 10.62 8.12 2.04
CA LYS A 209 11.54 7.01 1.74
C LYS A 209 11.15 6.24 0.47
N LEU A 210 9.85 6.24 0.11
CA LEU A 210 9.32 5.50 -1.04
C LEU A 210 9.51 6.27 -2.36
N ASP A 211 9.58 7.60 -2.32
CA ASP A 211 9.73 8.46 -3.51
C ASP A 211 11.18 8.58 -4.04
N GLY A 212 12.13 7.78 -3.54
CA GLY A 212 13.52 7.78 -4.03
C GLY A 212 14.28 9.09 -3.77
N GLY A 213 13.78 9.93 -2.86
CA GLY A 213 14.40 11.19 -2.47
C GLY A 213 15.51 10.98 -1.44
N LYS A 214 16.76 10.93 -1.92
CA LYS A 214 18.02 11.09 -1.17
C LYS A 214 18.19 10.20 0.08
N ILE A 215 18.85 9.07 -0.13
CA ILE A 215 19.71 8.48 0.89
C ILE A 215 20.86 9.46 1.13
N GLY A 216 20.99 9.97 2.36
CA GLY A 216 22.16 10.68 2.84
C GLY A 216 22.02 12.19 2.91
N SER A 217 21.70 12.72 4.11
CA SER A 217 22.15 14.05 4.58
C SER A 217 21.84 14.33 6.06
N THR A 218 21.08 13.50 6.78
CA THR A 218 20.69 13.82 8.17
C THR A 218 21.47 13.10 9.28
N MET A 219 22.60 12.45 8.95
CA MET A 219 23.51 11.85 9.95
C MET A 219 24.90 12.48 10.02
N ASN A 220 25.17 13.61 9.35
CA ASN A 220 26.50 14.25 9.39
C ASN A 220 26.55 15.61 10.10
N HIS A 221 25.45 16.11 10.67
CA HIS A 221 25.47 17.41 11.36
C HIS A 221 25.63 17.34 12.88
N ARG A 222 25.58 16.14 13.50
CA ARG A 222 25.79 15.96 14.96
C ARG A 222 27.17 15.47 15.37
N LEU A 223 28.06 15.13 14.42
CA LEU A 223 29.42 14.66 14.72
C LEU A 223 30.53 15.69 14.48
N LYS A 224 30.20 16.89 13.97
CA LYS A 224 31.19 17.97 13.74
C LYS A 224 31.23 19.08 14.80
N GLN A 225 30.42 18.99 15.88
CA GLN A 225 30.47 19.97 16.98
C GLN A 225 31.23 19.50 18.23
N ASN A 226 31.76 18.25 18.25
CA ASN A 226 32.48 17.72 19.43
C ASN A 226 34.01 17.62 19.26
N TYR A 227 34.59 18.30 18.26
CA TYR A 227 36.06 18.36 18.07
C TYR A 227 36.57 19.79 17.82
N ALA A 228 35.91 20.77 18.41
CA ALA A 228 36.44 22.13 18.50
C ALA A 228 36.19 22.69 19.90
N SER A 229 36.97 22.20 20.86
CA SER A 229 37.26 22.82 22.16
C SER A 229 38.64 22.36 22.59
#